data_AF-A0A2V5H422-F1
#
_entry.id   AF-A0A2V5H422-F1
#
_cell.length_a   1.000
_cell.length_b   1.000
_cell.length_c   1.000
_cell.angle_alpha   90.00
_cell.angle_beta   90.00
_cell.angle_gamma   90.00
#
_symmetry.space_group_name_H-M   'P 1'
#
loop_
_entity.id
_entity.type
_entity.pdbx_description
1 polymer ?
#
loop_
_entity_poly.entity_id
_entity_poly.type
_entity_poly.pdbx_seq_one_letter_code
_entity_poly.pdbx_strand_id
1 'polypeptide(L)'
;MCCISDLLISGLLNLQQTHPTQDDRTHQPPPPKRPEILTCCLRTSCTWHTPLKRHSIYTTGHHPTRAIVLLHHLLGWSFPNLRLLADRYAHSAPATVFLPDFFGGESLPAGPILAGRWAELDLPGFLGRNARSVSRRSWLS
;
A
#
# COMPACT_ATOMS: atom_id res chain seq x y z
N MET A 1 46.36 1.22 -30.61
CA MET A 1 46.84 2.42 -29.89
C MET A 1 46.71 2.07 -28.41
N CYS A 2 47.72 1.49 -27.75
CA CYS A 2 49.08 2.01 -27.42
C CYS A 2 48.99 3.05 -26.28
N CYS A 3 49.80 3.05 -25.22
CA CYS A 3 50.97 2.23 -24.82
C CYS A 3 50.69 1.48 -23.46
N ILE A 4 51.52 0.66 -22.78
CA ILE A 4 52.99 0.44 -22.70
C ILE A 4 53.73 1.58 -21.95
N SER A 5 54.56 1.38 -20.91
CA SER A 5 54.93 0.20 -20.08
C SER A 5 55.56 0.69 -18.74
N ASP A 6 56.26 -0.19 -18.00
CA ASP A 6 57.34 0.13 -17.03
C ASP A 6 56.93 0.61 -15.61
N LEU A 7 57.65 0.35 -14.50
CA LEU A 7 58.87 -0.46 -14.25
C LEU A 7 58.85 -1.08 -12.82
N LEU A 8 59.87 -1.88 -12.45
CA LEU A 8 60.07 -2.47 -11.11
C LEU A 8 60.59 -1.45 -10.06
N ILE A 9 60.52 -1.80 -8.75
CA ILE A 9 61.69 -1.97 -7.84
C ILE A 9 61.26 -2.30 -6.38
N SER A 10 61.92 -3.30 -5.77
CA SER A 10 62.10 -3.60 -4.31
C SER A 10 60.88 -3.65 -3.35
N GLY A 11 60.96 -4.34 -2.20
CA GLY A 11 62.04 -5.18 -1.66
C GLY A 11 61.61 -5.89 -0.36
N LEU A 12 62.36 -6.92 0.05
CA LEU A 12 62.06 -7.74 1.24
C LEU A 12 62.38 -7.02 2.56
N LEU A 13 61.47 -7.13 3.54
CA LEU A 13 61.86 -7.14 4.95
C LEU A 13 60.89 -8.00 5.79
N ASN A 14 61.42 -9.03 6.45
CA ASN A 14 60.74 -9.73 7.54
C ASN A 14 60.96 -8.93 8.84
N LEU A 15 60.03 -9.04 9.82
CA LEU A 15 60.33 -9.55 11.17
C LEU A 15 59.09 -9.56 12.10
N GLN A 16 59.07 -10.56 12.99
CA GLN A 16 58.47 -10.57 14.34
C GLN A 16 56.96 -10.22 14.53
N GLN A 17 56.14 -11.26 14.41
CA GLN A 17 55.33 -11.82 15.51
C GLN A 17 54.88 -10.88 16.65
N THR A 18 53.56 -10.78 16.86
CA THR A 18 52.92 -11.11 18.16
C THR A 18 51.46 -11.52 17.93
N HIS A 19 50.96 -12.43 18.78
CA HIS A 19 49.53 -12.67 19.01
C HIS A 19 49.33 -12.44 20.51
N PRO A 20 48.24 -11.79 20.94
CA PRO A 20 47.12 -12.60 21.40
C PRO A 20 45.73 -12.07 20.98
N THR A 21 44.72 -12.87 21.32
CA THR A 21 43.29 -12.70 21.04
C THR A 21 42.65 -11.44 21.63
N GLN A 22 41.70 -10.88 20.88
CA GLN A 22 40.39 -10.46 21.43
C GLN A 22 39.32 -10.64 20.35
N ASP A 23 38.16 -11.19 20.70
CA ASP A 23 37.00 -11.38 19.82
C ASP A 23 35.98 -10.24 20.02
N ASP A 24 35.68 -9.48 18.96
CA ASP A 24 34.39 -8.77 18.87
C ASP A 24 33.93 -8.52 17.42
N ARG A 25 32.87 -9.23 17.04
CA ARG A 25 31.79 -8.88 16.09
C ARG A 25 32.10 -7.80 15.02
N THR A 26 32.35 -8.25 13.79
CA THR A 26 31.84 -7.58 12.58
C THR A 26 30.98 -8.53 11.75
N HIS A 27 29.76 -8.80 12.23
CA HIS A 27 28.70 -9.38 11.41
C HIS A 27 28.23 -8.35 10.38
N GLN A 28 28.99 -8.21 9.29
CA GLN A 28 28.58 -7.46 8.11
C GLN A 28 27.33 -8.15 7.54
N PRO A 29 26.13 -7.54 7.56
CA PRO A 29 24.96 -8.17 6.98
C PRO A 29 25.19 -8.36 5.46
N PRO A 30 24.79 -9.50 4.87
CA PRO A 30 25.00 -9.73 3.45
C PRO A 30 24.31 -8.62 2.64
N PRO A 31 24.93 -8.12 1.55
CA PRO A 31 24.35 -7.04 0.77
C PRO A 31 22.93 -7.42 0.32
N PRO A 32 21.94 -6.51 0.41
CA PRO A 32 20.57 -6.82 0.06
C PRO A 32 20.53 -7.31 -1.40
N LYS A 33 20.14 -8.56 -1.59
CA LYS A 33 20.03 -9.16 -2.92
C LYS A 33 19.11 -8.28 -3.76
N ARG A 34 19.68 -7.57 -4.73
CA ARG A 34 18.92 -6.80 -5.72
C ARG A 34 17.88 -7.76 -6.30
N PRO A 35 16.57 -7.48 -6.19
CA PRO A 35 15.59 -8.36 -6.80
C PRO A 35 15.87 -8.38 -8.31
N GLU A 36 16.16 -9.56 -8.84
CA GLU A 36 16.28 -9.75 -10.27
C GLU A 36 14.96 -9.32 -10.92
N ILE A 37 15.04 -8.55 -11.99
CA ILE A 37 13.85 -7.97 -12.63
C ILE A 37 13.16 -9.10 -13.40
N LEU A 38 12.28 -9.81 -12.70
CA LEU A 38 11.52 -10.94 -13.22
C LEU A 38 10.85 -10.58 -14.55
N THR A 39 10.90 -11.51 -15.49
CA THR A 39 10.82 -11.32 -16.96
C THR A 39 9.46 -10.85 -17.52
N CYS A 40 8.61 -10.20 -16.71
CA CYS A 40 7.34 -9.64 -17.14
C CYS A 40 7.51 -8.52 -18.18
N CYS A 41 8.58 -7.71 -18.08
CA CYS A 41 8.77 -6.49 -18.87
C CYS A 41 8.87 -6.70 -20.39
N LEU A 42 9.04 -7.94 -20.88
CA LEU A 42 9.16 -8.27 -22.31
C LEU A 42 7.88 -8.84 -22.93
N ARG A 43 6.74 -8.82 -22.22
CA ARG A 43 5.44 -9.26 -22.73
C ARG A 43 4.37 -8.20 -22.49
N THR A 44 3.75 -7.71 -23.57
CA THR A 44 2.78 -6.60 -23.60
C THR A 44 1.46 -6.86 -22.85
N SER A 45 1.36 -7.93 -22.07
CA SER A 45 0.16 -8.37 -21.35
C SER A 45 0.45 -8.89 -19.93
N CYS A 46 1.37 -8.25 -19.20
CA CYS A 46 1.44 -8.37 -17.75
C CYS A 46 0.26 -7.62 -17.10
N THR A 47 -0.88 -8.29 -17.03
CA THR A 47 -2.05 -7.83 -16.26
C THR A 47 -1.70 -7.86 -14.76
N TRP A 48 -1.64 -6.68 -14.14
CA TRP A 48 -1.31 -6.53 -12.72
C TRP A 48 -2.46 -7.00 -11.81
N HIS A 49 -2.70 -8.30 -11.75
CA HIS A 49 -3.67 -8.94 -10.86
C HIS A 49 -3.17 -8.93 -9.40
N THR A 50 -3.27 -7.77 -8.74
CA THR A 50 -3.25 -7.71 -7.27
C THR A 50 -4.59 -8.23 -6.74
N PRO A 51 -4.63 -9.25 -5.86
CA PRO A 51 -5.88 -9.76 -5.33
C PRO A 51 -6.59 -8.69 -4.49
N LEU A 52 -7.84 -8.38 -4.85
CA LEU A 52 -8.66 -7.45 -4.09
C LEU A 52 -9.21 -8.17 -2.85
N LYS A 53 -8.84 -7.70 -1.66
CA LYS A 53 -9.45 -8.07 -0.37
C LYS A 53 -10.98 -7.97 -0.50
N ARG A 54 -11.71 -8.90 0.12
CA ARG A 54 -13.17 -8.86 0.16
C ARG A 54 -13.63 -7.73 1.07
N HIS A 55 -14.45 -6.85 0.54
CA HIS A 55 -15.10 -5.77 1.28
C HIS A 55 -16.59 -6.05 1.37
N SER A 56 -17.24 -5.56 2.42
CA SER A 56 -18.70 -5.47 2.47
C SER A 56 -19.17 -4.53 1.35
N ILE A 57 -20.25 -4.87 0.65
CA ILE A 57 -20.82 -4.01 -0.38
C ILE A 57 -22.33 -3.94 -0.19
N TYR A 58 -22.85 -2.73 0.02
CA TYR A 58 -24.28 -2.47 -0.13
C TYR A 58 -24.59 -2.25 -1.62
N THR A 59 -25.56 -2.99 -2.15
CA THR A 59 -25.93 -2.95 -3.57
C THR A 59 -27.42 -2.68 -3.68
N THR A 60 -27.82 -1.77 -4.58
CA THR A 60 -29.22 -1.44 -4.84
C THR A 60 -29.45 -1.15 -6.33
N GLY A 61 -30.67 -1.36 -6.81
CA GLY A 61 -30.99 -1.39 -8.24
C GLY A 61 -30.44 -2.61 -8.99
N HIS A 62 -30.85 -2.76 -10.25
CA HIS A 62 -30.34 -3.78 -11.15
C HIS A 62 -30.40 -3.29 -12.60
N HIS A 63 -29.25 -3.24 -13.28
CA HIS A 63 -29.14 -2.94 -14.70
C HIS A 63 -27.90 -3.63 -15.31
N PRO A 64 -28.02 -4.33 -16.46
CA PRO A 64 -26.94 -5.17 -16.99
C PRO A 64 -25.73 -4.38 -17.52
N THR A 65 -25.93 -3.13 -17.95
CA THR A 65 -24.89 -2.33 -18.63
C THR A 65 -24.61 -0.97 -17.96
N ARG A 66 -25.22 -0.70 -16.80
CA ARG A 66 -25.04 0.58 -16.07
C ARG A 66 -24.71 0.31 -14.61
N ALA A 67 -23.56 0.78 -14.18
CA ALA A 67 -23.09 0.70 -12.80
C ALA A 67 -22.71 2.10 -12.30
N ILE A 68 -23.07 2.40 -11.05
CA ILE A 68 -22.60 3.58 -10.32
C ILE A 68 -21.88 3.08 -9.07
N VAL A 69 -20.67 3.57 -8.81
CA VAL A 69 -19.93 3.26 -7.57
C VAL A 69 -19.94 4.51 -6.70
N LEU A 70 -20.58 4.43 -5.54
CA LEU A 70 -20.56 5.48 -4.53
C LEU A 70 -19.43 5.21 -3.54
N LEU A 71 -18.57 6.21 -3.35
CA LEU A 71 -17.50 6.18 -2.35
C LEU A 71 -18.01 6.84 -1.07
N HIS A 72 -18.01 6.12 0.05
CA HIS A 72 -18.34 6.74 1.33
C HIS A 72 -17.18 7.58 1.88
N HIS A 73 -17.53 8.50 2.76
CA HIS A 73 -16.59 9.34 3.51
C HIS A 73 -16.49 8.86 4.96
N LEU A 74 -15.99 9.73 5.85
CA LEU A 74 -15.75 9.48 7.28
C LEU A 74 -16.92 8.84 8.05
N LEU A 75 -18.17 9.04 7.62
CA LEU A 75 -19.37 8.46 8.26
C LEU A 75 -19.61 6.99 7.94
N GLY A 76 -18.82 6.38 7.04
CA GLY A 76 -18.93 4.97 6.67
C GLY A 76 -20.08 4.65 5.70
N TRP A 77 -20.03 3.48 5.10
CA TRP A 77 -21.07 2.92 4.20
C TRP A 77 -22.39 2.54 4.93
N SER A 78 -22.36 2.55 6.26
CA SER A 78 -23.52 2.34 7.14
C SER A 78 -24.39 3.58 7.31
N PHE A 79 -23.90 4.78 6.97
CA PHE A 79 -24.62 6.03 7.18
C PHE A 79 -25.92 6.10 6.33
N PRO A 80 -27.11 6.28 6.95
CA PRO A 80 -28.40 6.16 6.25
C PRO A 80 -28.52 7.04 4.99
N ASN A 81 -28.02 8.27 5.03
CA ASN A 81 -28.13 9.20 3.91
C ASN A 81 -27.42 8.68 2.64
N LEU A 82 -26.34 7.91 2.78
CA LEU A 82 -25.63 7.32 1.63
C LEU A 82 -26.42 6.16 1.00
N ARG A 83 -27.19 5.42 1.80
CA ARG A 83 -28.07 4.35 1.30
C ARG A 83 -29.30 4.93 0.60
N LEU A 84 -29.96 5.92 1.22
CA LEU A 84 -31.05 6.68 0.60
C LEU A 84 -30.61 7.36 -0.71
N LEU A 85 -29.38 7.87 -0.78
CA LEU A 85 -28.79 8.43 -1.99
C LEU A 85 -28.52 7.35 -3.06
N ALA A 86 -28.04 6.16 -2.65
CA ALA A 86 -27.85 5.02 -3.54
C ALA A 86 -29.17 4.53 -4.15
N ASP A 87 -30.21 4.35 -3.32
CA ASP A 87 -31.56 3.97 -3.76
C ASP A 87 -32.14 5.02 -4.72
N ARG A 88 -31.94 6.32 -4.42
CA ARG A 88 -32.37 7.41 -5.30
C ARG A 88 -31.68 7.37 -6.66
N TYR A 89 -30.36 7.13 -6.70
CA TYR A 89 -29.61 7.00 -7.96
C TYR A 89 -29.98 5.75 -8.75
N ALA A 90 -30.20 4.61 -8.07
CA ALA A 90 -30.65 3.38 -8.70
C ALA A 90 -31.97 3.59 -9.46
N HIS A 91 -32.90 4.33 -8.84
CA HIS A 91 -34.18 4.69 -9.43
C HIS A 91 -34.09 5.79 -10.51
N SER A 92 -33.24 6.82 -10.33
CA SER A 92 -33.21 7.98 -11.24
C SER A 92 -32.35 7.80 -12.49
N ALA A 93 -31.35 6.90 -12.46
CA ALA A 93 -30.40 6.68 -13.56
C ALA A 93 -30.47 5.26 -14.19
N PRO A 94 -31.59 4.52 -13.98
CA PRO A 94 -31.72 3.06 -14.03
C PRO A 94 -30.40 2.27 -14.09
N ALA A 95 -29.74 2.16 -12.94
CA ALA A 95 -28.40 1.58 -12.81
C ALA A 95 -28.29 0.64 -11.59
N THR A 96 -27.33 -0.28 -11.63
CA THR A 96 -26.88 -0.99 -10.43
C THR A 96 -25.95 -0.07 -9.63
N VAL A 97 -26.29 0.23 -8.37
CA VAL A 97 -25.48 1.11 -7.52
C VAL A 97 -24.76 0.27 -6.46
N PHE A 98 -23.43 0.43 -6.40
CA PHE A 98 -22.57 -0.23 -5.43
C PHE A 98 -22.01 0.80 -4.44
N LEU A 99 -22.14 0.51 -3.14
CA LEU A 99 -21.56 1.27 -2.03
C LEU A 99 -20.63 0.32 -1.24
N PRO A 100 -19.39 0.09 -1.73
CA PRO A 100 -18.39 -0.77 -1.07
C PRO A 100 -17.75 -0.10 0.15
N ASP A 101 -17.44 -0.92 1.15
CA ASP A 101 -16.80 -0.56 2.42
C ASP A 101 -15.27 -0.51 2.30
N PHE A 102 -14.69 0.67 2.13
CA PHE A 102 -13.23 0.84 2.01
C PHE A 102 -12.49 0.96 3.36
N PHE A 103 -13.21 1.13 4.47
CA PHE A 103 -12.61 1.29 5.81
C PHE A 103 -12.79 0.05 6.70
N GLY A 104 -13.29 -1.07 6.13
CA GLY A 104 -13.44 -2.34 6.84
C GLY A 104 -14.41 -2.28 8.03
N GLY A 105 -15.42 -1.42 7.94
CA GLY A 105 -16.39 -1.16 8.99
C GLY A 105 -16.05 0.04 9.88
N GLU A 106 -14.87 0.65 9.77
CA GLU A 106 -14.52 1.85 10.55
C GLU A 106 -15.32 3.07 10.07
N SER A 107 -15.94 3.77 11.02
CA SER A 107 -16.62 5.05 10.79
C SER A 107 -16.49 5.97 12.00
N LEU A 108 -16.41 7.28 11.74
CA LEU A 108 -16.36 8.30 12.78
C LEU A 108 -17.77 8.73 13.21
N PRO A 109 -17.97 9.16 14.47
CA PRO A 109 -19.29 9.47 15.00
C PRO A 109 -19.93 10.65 14.26
N ALA A 110 -21.21 10.49 13.89
CA ALA A 110 -21.93 11.48 13.10
C ALA A 110 -22.18 12.81 13.84
N GLY A 111 -22.37 12.77 15.16
CA GLY A 111 -22.70 13.95 15.98
C GLY A 111 -21.67 15.09 15.86
N PRO A 112 -20.38 14.88 16.15
CA PRO A 112 -19.36 15.91 16.00
C PRO A 112 -19.17 16.34 14.54
N ILE A 113 -19.23 15.42 13.57
CA ILE A 113 -19.07 15.72 12.14
C ILE A 113 -20.18 16.64 11.63
N LEU A 114 -21.45 16.32 11.91
CA LEU A 114 -22.60 17.12 11.48
C LEU A 114 -22.69 18.46 12.21
N ALA A 115 -22.12 18.56 13.41
CA ALA A 115 -22.01 19.80 14.17
C ALA A 115 -20.70 20.58 13.90
N GLY A 116 -19.85 20.14 12.97
CA GLY A 116 -18.59 20.80 12.63
C GLY A 116 -17.52 20.79 13.73
N ARG A 117 -17.67 19.95 14.76
CA ARG A 117 -16.78 19.89 15.94
C ARG A 117 -15.59 18.94 15.68
N TRP A 118 -14.80 19.28 14.67
CA TRP A 118 -13.69 18.45 14.17
C TRP A 118 -12.61 18.12 15.20
N ALA A 119 -12.47 18.93 16.25
CA ALA A 119 -11.51 18.72 17.35
C ALA A 119 -11.86 17.52 18.26
N GLU A 120 -13.10 17.01 18.22
CA GLU A 120 -13.54 15.83 18.98
C GLU A 120 -13.23 14.50 18.26
N LEU A 121 -12.55 14.54 17.11
CA LEU A 121 -12.38 13.40 16.21
C LEU A 121 -10.91 13.01 16.05
N ASP A 122 -10.62 11.71 16.15
CA ASP A 122 -9.34 11.12 15.75
C ASP A 122 -9.19 11.08 14.21
N LEU A 123 -9.18 12.24 13.57
CA LEU A 123 -8.87 12.36 12.13
C LEU A 123 -7.44 11.85 11.81
N PRO A 124 -6.38 12.17 12.59
CA PRO A 124 -5.03 11.72 12.26
C PRO A 124 -4.86 10.20 12.34
N GLY A 125 -5.40 9.56 13.40
CA GLY A 125 -5.34 8.10 13.55
C GLY A 125 -6.25 7.39 12.55
N PHE A 126 -7.46 7.90 12.29
CA PHE A 126 -8.35 7.34 11.25
C PHE A 126 -7.69 7.37 9.86
N LEU A 127 -7.10 8.50 9.48
CA LEU A 127 -6.36 8.63 8.22
C LEU A 127 -5.09 7.77 8.22
N GLY A 128 -4.41 7.61 9.37
CA GLY A 128 -3.26 6.72 9.52
C GLY A 128 -3.62 5.24 9.30
N ARG A 129 -4.70 4.75 9.94
CA ARG A 129 -5.23 3.38 9.78
C ARG A 129 -5.65 3.10 8.34
N ASN A 130 -6.33 4.05 7.70
CA ASN A 130 -6.86 3.91 6.34
C ASN A 130 -5.92 4.41 5.22
N ALA A 131 -4.68 4.77 5.55
CA ALA A 131 -3.69 5.24 4.60
C ALA A 131 -3.34 4.18 3.54
N ARG A 132 -3.09 4.59 2.29
CA ARG A 132 -2.67 3.70 1.19
C ARG A 132 -1.46 2.81 1.55
N SER A 133 -0.55 3.30 2.39
CA SER A 133 0.63 2.56 2.86
C SER A 133 0.32 1.48 3.90
N VAL A 134 -0.66 1.70 4.78
CA VAL A 134 -1.15 0.70 5.73
C VAL A 134 -2.04 -0.30 5.01
N SER A 135 -3.00 0.20 4.23
CA SER A 135 -3.84 -0.57 3.33
C SER A 135 -2.99 -1.56 2.52
N ARG A 136 -1.93 -1.12 1.81
CA ARG A 136 -1.05 -1.98 0.98
C ARG A 136 -0.54 -3.24 1.69
N ARG A 137 -0.33 -3.24 3.01
CA ARG A 137 0.07 -4.46 3.76
C ARG A 137 -1.07 -5.47 3.91
N SER A 138 -2.32 -5.02 4.05
CA SER A 138 -3.51 -5.88 4.18
C SER A 138 -3.93 -6.62 2.89
N TRP A 139 -3.20 -6.47 1.78
CA TRP A 139 -3.42 -7.23 0.53
C TRP A 139 -2.28 -8.23 0.25
N LEU A 140 -1.36 -8.40 1.21
CA LEU A 140 -0.19 -9.28 1.16
C LEU A 140 -0.24 -10.33 2.28
N SER A 141 -1.44 -10.66 2.75
CA SER A 141 -1.74 -11.55 3.88
C SER A 141 -2.96 -12.40 3.55
#